data_AF-A0A2M7AY68-F1
#
_entry.id   AF-A0A2M7AY68-F1
#
_cell.length_a   1.000
_cell.length_b   1.000
_cell.length_c   1.000
_cell.angle_alpha   90.00
_cell.angle_beta   90.00
_cell.angle_gamma   90.00
#
_symmetry.space_group_name_H-M   'P 1'
#
loop_
_entity.id
_entity.type
_entity.pdbx_description
1 polymer ?
#
loop_
_entity_poly.entity_id
_entity_poly.type
_entity_poly.pdbx_seq_one_letter_code
_entity_poly.pdbx_strand_id
1 'polypeptide(L)'
;MFYLLILSIFGIFTYTAYPSVACYRDAGEMASVCYTFGIAHPPGYPLYVLFGKIFTLIIPFGNIAYRINLMSAFFGAMTCGLVYLAVKRISGLADKESPNLANLPAYLLTCLSA
;
A
#
# COMPACT_ATOMS: atom_id res chain seq x y z
N MET A 1 4.14 2.25 17.56
CA MET A 1 2.78 1.71 17.33
C MET A 1 2.43 1.63 15.83
N PHE A 2 3.01 2.53 15.03
CA PHE A 2 2.90 2.59 13.57
C PHE A 2 3.01 1.25 12.80
N TYR A 3 4.04 0.44 13.05
CA TYR A 3 4.21 -0.83 12.31
C TYR A 3 3.11 -1.85 12.61
N LEU A 4 2.63 -1.91 13.85
CA LEU A 4 1.53 -2.81 14.24
C LEU A 4 0.23 -2.40 13.54
N LEU A 5 0.00 -1.09 13.38
CA LEU A 5 -1.14 -0.57 12.62
C LEU A 5 -1.06 -1.01 11.15
N ILE A 6 0.08 -0.82 10.49
CA ILE A 6 0.25 -1.24 9.08
C ILE A 6 0.08 -2.75 8.93
N LEU A 7 0.73 -3.54 9.80
CA LEU A 7 0.66 -5.01 9.73
C LEU A 7 -0.76 -5.53 9.98
N SER A 8 -1.49 -4.95 10.94
CA SER A 8 -2.88 -5.34 11.20
C SER A 8 -3.79 -4.98 10.04
N ILE A 9 -3.67 -3.78 9.46
CA ILE A 9 -4.47 -3.36 8.29
C ILE A 9 -4.13 -4.23 7.08
N PHE A 10 -2.84 -4.49 6.83
CA PHE A 10 -2.41 -5.36 5.73
C PHE A 10 -2.97 -6.78 5.90
N GLY A 11 -2.95 -7.31 7.13
CA GLY A 11 -3.56 -8.60 7.46
C GLY A 11 -5.06 -8.64 7.18
N ILE A 12 -5.79 -7.59 7.61
CA ILE A 12 -7.24 -7.47 7.35
C ILE A 12 -7.52 -7.39 5.84
N PHE A 13 -6.82 -6.52 5.10
CA PHE A 13 -7.03 -6.37 3.65
C PHE A 13 -6.65 -7.63 2.87
N THR A 14 -5.63 -8.35 3.30
CA THR A 14 -5.26 -9.64 2.71
C THR A 14 -6.29 -10.72 3.01
N TYR A 15 -6.84 -10.73 4.23
CA TYR A 15 -7.87 -11.69 4.65
C TYR A 15 -9.20 -11.46 3.91
N THR A 16 -9.54 -10.19 3.63
CA THR A 16 -10.76 -9.84 2.87
C THR A 16 -10.54 -9.77 1.36
N ALA A 17 -9.31 -9.99 0.88
CA ALA A 17 -8.99 -10.00 -0.54
C ALA A 17 -9.68 -11.18 -1.26
N TYR A 18 -10.20 -10.91 -2.45
CA TYR A 18 -10.69 -11.98 -3.31
C TYR A 18 -9.56 -12.95 -3.67
N PRO A 19 -9.77 -14.28 -3.59
CA PRO A 19 -8.74 -15.27 -3.91
C PRO A 19 -8.44 -15.35 -5.42
N SER A 20 -9.19 -14.63 -6.24
CA SER A 20 -9.06 -14.54 -7.70
C SER A 20 -9.52 -13.16 -8.18
N VAL A 21 -9.88 -13.04 -9.45
CA VAL A 21 -10.47 -11.82 -10.04
C VAL A 21 -11.67 -11.41 -9.18
N ALA A 22 -11.63 -10.19 -8.66
CA ALA A 22 -12.76 -9.64 -7.92
C ALA A 22 -13.96 -9.48 -8.85
N CYS A 23 -15.17 -9.71 -8.34
CA CYS A 23 -16.41 -9.63 -9.13
C CYS A 23 -16.78 -8.18 -9.54
N TYR A 24 -15.94 -7.20 -9.21
CA TYR A 24 -16.28 -5.80 -9.29
C TYR A 24 -15.55 -5.09 -10.43
N ARG A 25 -16.33 -4.37 -11.24
CA ARG A 25 -15.91 -3.34 -12.19
C ARG A 25 -14.77 -3.77 -13.11
N ASP A 26 -13.60 -3.17 -12.96
CA ASP A 26 -12.40 -3.23 -13.79
C ASP A 26 -11.35 -4.21 -13.25
N ALA A 27 -11.66 -4.99 -12.20
CA ALA A 27 -10.70 -5.91 -11.60
C ALA A 27 -10.13 -6.94 -12.60
N GLY A 28 -10.96 -7.45 -13.51
CA GLY A 28 -10.51 -8.36 -14.57
C GLY A 28 -9.58 -7.69 -15.58
N GLU A 29 -9.90 -6.45 -15.95
CA GLU A 29 -9.06 -5.65 -16.83
C GLU A 29 -7.72 -5.36 -16.16
N MET A 30 -7.72 -4.84 -14.93
CA MET A 30 -6.52 -4.52 -14.16
C MET A 30 -5.63 -5.76 -13.98
N ALA A 31 -6.23 -6.92 -13.70
CA ALA A 31 -5.51 -8.18 -13.63
C ALA A 31 -4.83 -8.54 -14.96
N SER A 32 -5.56 -8.38 -16.06
CA SER A 32 -5.05 -8.69 -17.39
C SER A 32 -3.93 -7.74 -17.83
N VAL A 33 -4.09 -6.43 -17.66
CA VAL A 33 -3.09 -5.44 -18.12
C VAL A 33 -1.83 -5.47 -17.27
N CYS A 34 -1.93 -5.74 -15.96
CA CYS A 34 -0.75 -5.92 -15.12
C CYS A 34 0.01 -7.19 -15.51
N TYR A 35 -0.68 -8.25 -15.93
CA TYR A 35 -0.04 -9.48 -16.41
C TYR A 35 0.65 -9.29 -17.75
N THR A 36 -0.06 -8.73 -18.72
CA THR A 36 0.42 -8.57 -20.11
C THR A 36 1.29 -7.34 -20.29
N PHE A 37 1.38 -6.48 -19.27
CA PHE A 37 2.00 -5.16 -19.36
C PHE A 37 1.33 -4.27 -20.42
N GLY A 38 0.01 -4.39 -20.51
CA GLY A 38 -0.84 -3.64 -21.43
C GLY A 38 -1.24 -2.25 -20.89
N ILE A 39 -2.10 -1.58 -21.64
CA ILE A 39 -2.64 -0.27 -21.28
C ILE A 39 -4.09 -0.45 -20.84
N ALA A 40 -4.42 0.01 -19.63
CA ALA A 40 -5.79 0.02 -19.13
C ALA A 40 -6.65 1.07 -19.86
N HIS A 41 -7.97 1.00 -19.64
CA HIS A 41 -8.91 2.05 -20.01
C HIS A 41 -8.40 3.43 -19.55
N PRO A 42 -8.71 4.52 -20.28
CA PRO A 42 -8.27 5.86 -19.92
C PRO A 42 -8.55 6.18 -18.44
N PRO A 43 -7.56 6.63 -17.66
CA PRO A 43 -6.26 7.24 -18.04
C PRO A 43 -5.07 6.26 -18.21
N GLY A 44 -5.27 4.95 -18.20
CA GLY A 44 -4.23 3.94 -18.45
C GLY A 44 -3.43 3.47 -17.24
N TYR A 45 -3.49 4.19 -16.12
CA TYR A 45 -2.91 3.82 -14.80
C TYR A 45 -1.46 3.26 -14.85
N PRO A 46 -0.50 3.97 -15.47
CA PRO A 46 0.84 3.42 -15.77
C PRO A 46 1.61 2.97 -14.53
N LEU A 47 1.54 3.71 -13.42
CA LEU A 47 2.19 3.31 -12.17
C LEU A 47 1.56 2.05 -11.57
N TYR A 48 0.23 1.92 -11.65
CA TYR A 48 -0.47 0.74 -11.16
C TYR A 48 -0.06 -0.50 -11.97
N VAL A 49 -0.02 -0.38 -13.30
CA VAL A 49 0.43 -1.47 -14.18
C VAL A 49 1.89 -1.84 -13.93
N LEU A 50 2.76 -0.85 -13.73
CA LEU A 50 4.18 -1.08 -13.43
C LEU A 50 4.37 -1.86 -12.14
N PHE A 51 3.79 -1.39 -11.03
CA PHE A 51 3.88 -2.11 -9.76
C PHE A 51 3.14 -3.44 -9.80
N GLY A 52 2.01 -3.51 -10.50
CA GLY A 52 1.24 -4.73 -10.72
C GLY A 52 2.11 -5.79 -11.36
N LYS A 53 2.83 -5.44 -12.43
CA LYS A 53 3.77 -6.34 -13.10
C LYS A 53 4.87 -6.82 -12.14
N ILE A 54 5.48 -5.91 -11.37
CA ILE A 54 6.49 -6.26 -10.37
C ILE A 54 5.95 -7.28 -9.35
N PHE A 55 4.75 -7.04 -8.81
CA PHE A 55 4.11 -7.94 -7.84
C PHE A 55 3.76 -9.30 -8.44
N THR A 56 3.32 -9.35 -9.71
CA THR A 56 3.06 -10.62 -10.39
C THR A 56 4.33 -11.47 -10.59
N LEU A 57 5.50 -10.82 -10.69
CA LEU A 57 6.80 -11.49 -10.85
C LEU A 57 7.40 -11.92 -9.51
N ILE A 58 7.31 -11.09 -8.47
CA ILE A 58 7.96 -11.35 -7.18
C ILE A 58 7.17 -12.35 -6.33
N ILE A 59 5.82 -12.33 -6.40
CA ILE A 59 4.98 -13.23 -5.61
C ILE A 59 4.82 -14.56 -6.38
N PRO A 60 5.39 -15.69 -5.91
CA PRO A 60 5.38 -16.93 -6.68
C PRO A 60 4.11 -17.77 -6.48
N PHE A 61 3.19 -17.34 -5.61
CA PHE A 61 1.99 -18.09 -5.23
C PHE A 61 0.69 -17.36 -5.59
N GLY A 62 -0.41 -18.11 -5.57
CA GLY A 62 -1.72 -17.61 -5.99
C GLY A 62 -1.80 -17.33 -7.50
N ASN A 63 -3.02 -17.11 -7.99
CA ASN A 63 -3.23 -16.65 -9.35
C ASN A 63 -2.85 -15.17 -9.50
N ILE A 64 -2.75 -14.72 -10.75
CA ILE A 64 -2.28 -13.36 -11.08
C ILE A 64 -3.15 -12.28 -10.42
N ALA A 65 -4.48 -12.44 -10.46
CA ALA A 65 -5.40 -11.49 -9.84
C ALA A 65 -5.18 -11.39 -8.32
N TYR A 66 -4.94 -12.51 -7.64
CA TYR A 66 -4.64 -12.51 -6.21
C TYR A 66 -3.34 -11.76 -5.90
N ARG A 67 -2.29 -11.92 -6.70
CA ARG A 67 -1.02 -11.19 -6.53
C ARG A 67 -1.21 -9.67 -6.63
N ILE A 68 -2.14 -9.24 -7.49
CA ILE A 68 -2.50 -7.82 -7.67
C ILE A 68 -3.41 -7.33 -6.53
N ASN A 69 -4.28 -8.18 -5.99
CA ASN A 69 -5.03 -7.88 -4.78
C ASN A 69 -4.08 -7.70 -3.58
N LEU A 70 -3.04 -8.52 -3.45
CA LEU A 70 -1.98 -8.36 -2.44
C LEU A 70 -1.21 -7.04 -2.60
N MET A 71 -0.91 -6.65 -3.84
CA MET A 71 -0.33 -5.33 -4.12
C MET A 71 -1.24 -4.21 -3.59
N SER A 72 -2.53 -4.29 -3.91
CA SER A 72 -3.51 -3.29 -3.49
C SER A 72 -3.64 -3.25 -1.95
N ALA A 73 -3.63 -4.40 -1.29
CA ALA A 73 -3.63 -4.50 0.17
C ALA A 73 -2.37 -3.85 0.79
N PHE A 74 -1.20 -4.08 0.18
CA PHE A 74 0.08 -3.53 0.64
C PHE A 74 0.10 -1.99 0.57
N PHE A 75 -0.20 -1.42 -0.60
CA PHE A 75 -0.24 0.04 -0.75
C PHE A 75 -1.38 0.68 0.06
N GLY A 76 -2.52 -0.01 0.20
CA GLY A 76 -3.62 0.42 1.06
C GLY A 76 -3.19 0.54 2.53
N ALA A 77 -2.52 -0.48 3.06
CA ALA A 77 -2.03 -0.46 4.44
C ALA A 77 -0.96 0.63 4.67
N MET A 78 -0.03 0.81 3.72
CA MET A 78 0.94 1.91 3.79
C MET A 78 0.26 3.29 3.77
N THR A 79 -0.77 3.46 2.93
CA THR A 79 -1.54 4.71 2.86
C THR A 79 -2.21 5.02 4.18
N CYS A 80 -2.84 4.03 4.83
CA CYS A 80 -3.42 4.21 6.17
C CYS A 80 -2.38 4.64 7.21
N GLY A 81 -1.17 4.06 7.18
CA GLY A 81 -0.06 4.49 8.03
C GLY A 81 0.34 5.95 7.76
N LEU A 82 0.52 6.33 6.50
CA LEU A 82 0.87 7.72 6.14
C LEU A 82 -0.22 8.71 6.57
N VAL A 83 -1.50 8.35 6.44
CA VAL A 83 -2.62 9.15 6.92
C VAL A 83 -2.57 9.31 8.43
N TYR A 84 -2.29 8.24 9.18
CA TYR A 84 -2.10 8.31 10.63
C TYR A 84 -0.99 9.32 11.01
N LEU A 85 0.15 9.28 10.33
CA LEU A 85 1.25 10.23 10.56
C LEU A 85 0.86 11.67 10.20
N ALA A 86 0.14 11.86 9.09
CA ALA A 86 -0.33 13.17 8.66
C ALA A 86 -1.31 13.77 9.70
N VAL A 87 -2.28 12.98 10.16
CA VAL A 87 -3.25 13.40 11.19
C VAL A 87 -2.52 13.71 12.50
N LYS A 88 -1.62 12.85 12.96
CA LYS A 88 -0.84 13.08 14.18
C LYS A 88 -0.07 14.41 14.13
N ARG A 89 0.54 14.71 12.97
CA ARG A 89 1.26 15.96 12.74
C ARG A 89 0.35 17.18 12.77
N ILE A 90 -0.83 17.10 12.13
CA ILE A 90 -1.78 18.22 12.08
C ILE A 90 -2.45 18.45 13.44
N SER A 91 -2.75 17.39 14.19
CA SER A 91 -3.40 17.47 15.50
C SER A 91 -2.49 17.96 16.64
N GLY A 92 -1.21 18.30 16.36
CA GLY A 92 -0.25 18.71 17.39
C GLY A 92 0.14 17.59 18.37
N LEU A 93 -0.18 16.34 18.03
CA LEU A 93 0.27 15.13 18.72
C LEU A 93 1.67 14.70 18.26
N ALA A 94 2.21 15.33 17.20
CA ALA A 94 3.61 15.26 16.87
C ALA A 94 4.36 16.25 17.77
N ASP A 95 5.30 15.71 18.55
CA ASP A 95 6.00 16.41 19.61
C ASP A 95 6.51 17.81 19.23
N LYS A 96 6.56 18.69 20.22
CA LYS A 96 7.12 20.06 20.19
C LYS A 96 8.60 20.15 19.78
N GLU A 97 9.25 19.03 19.52
CA GLU A 97 10.62 18.95 19.00
C GLU A 97 10.61 19.28 17.50
N SER A 98 10.97 20.52 17.15
CA SER A 98 11.19 20.89 15.76
C SER A 98 12.31 20.01 15.17
N PRO A 99 12.17 19.48 13.94
CA PRO A 99 13.20 18.64 13.35
C PRO A 99 14.43 19.50 13.04
N ASN A 100 15.40 19.50 13.96
CA ASN A 100 16.76 19.93 13.67
C ASN A 100 17.46 18.81 12.90
N LEU A 101 18.33 19.16 11.95
CA LEU A 101 19.11 18.19 11.17
C LEU A 101 19.91 17.25 12.09
N ALA A 102 20.31 17.70 13.28
CA ALA A 102 20.99 16.91 14.31
C ALA A 102 20.08 15.83 14.95
N ASN A 103 18.77 16.07 15.02
CA ASN A 103 17.81 15.21 15.71
C ASN A 103 16.90 14.42 14.76
N LEU A 104 17.09 14.56 13.44
CA LEU A 104 16.28 13.88 12.42
C LEU A 104 16.14 12.36 12.63
N PRO A 105 17.22 11.59 12.93
CA PRO A 105 17.06 10.15 13.17
C PRO A 105 16.26 9.86 14.45
N ALA A 106 16.46 10.65 15.53
CA ALA A 106 15.71 10.50 16.77
C ALA A 106 14.23 10.86 16.58
N TYR A 107 13.94 11.93 15.83
CA TYR A 107 12.59 12.38 15.48
C TYR A 107 11.85 11.35 14.62
N LEU A 108 12.53 10.75 13.64
CA LEU A 108 11.98 9.66 12.85
C LEU A 108 11.70 8.44 13.74
N LEU A 109 12.59 8.10 14.66
CA LEU A 109 12.38 7.02 15.62
C LEU A 109 11.19 7.27 16.54
N THR A 110 11.00 8.48 17.10
CA THR A 110 9.80 8.81 17.91
C THR A 110 8.53 8.76 17.10
N CYS A 111 8.55 9.24 15.85
CA CYS A 111 7.41 9.15 14.94
C CYS A 111 7.03 7.69 14.62
N LEU A 112 8.02 6.78 14.57
CA LEU A 112 7.82 5.36 14.29
C LEU A 112 7.49 4.52 15.54
N SER A 113 7.96 4.94 16.72
CA SER A 113 7.79 4.23 17.99
C SER A 113 6.47 4.54 18.71
N ALA A 114 5.97 5.77 18.60
CA ALA A 114 4.68 6.18 19.13
C ALA A 114 3.50 5.69 18.27
#